data_AF-A0A9P1EJM8-F1
#
_entry.id   AF-A0A9P1EJM8-F1
#
_cell.length_a   1.000
_cell.length_b   1.000
_cell.length_c   1.000
_cell.angle_alpha   90.00
_cell.angle_beta   90.00
_cell.angle_gamma   90.00
#
_symmetry.space_group_name_H-M   'P 1'
#
loop_
_entity.id
_entity.type
_entity.pdbx_description
1 polymer ?
#
loop_
_entity_poly.entity_id
_entity_poly.type
_entity_poly.pdbx_seq_one_letter_code
_entity_poly.pdbx_strand_id
1 'polypeptide(L)'
;MQTSFSEPRLLILTDPRNDHQPIMEAALGNIPTIAFCDTDSPMRYVDIGIPANNKGKHRLGVLFWLLARMVQQMRGVIAPGHKWDSMVLTLLTVLFVVYYISV
;
A
#
# COMPACT_ATOMS: atom_id res chain seq x y z
N MET A 1 -12.97 -0.19 24.74
CA MET A 1 -13.56 0.54 23.60
C MET A 1 -12.46 0.77 22.58
N GLN A 2 -12.68 0.40 21.31
CA GLN A 2 -11.71 0.65 20.24
C GLN A 2 -11.65 2.17 20.00
N THR A 3 -10.49 2.78 20.25
CA THR A 3 -10.30 4.24 20.21
C THR A 3 -9.89 4.77 18.83
N SER A 4 -9.59 3.87 17.88
CA SER A 4 -9.21 4.20 16.51
C SER A 4 -10.07 3.39 15.55
N PHE A 5 -11.28 3.88 15.30
CA PHE A 5 -12.09 3.47 14.16
C PHE A 5 -11.67 4.33 12.96
N SER A 6 -11.45 3.71 11.81
CA SER A 6 -11.19 4.40 10.56
C SER A 6 -11.84 3.61 9.45
N GLU A 7 -12.59 4.31 8.60
CA GLU A 7 -13.23 3.73 7.43
C GLU A 7 -12.44 4.19 6.19
N PRO A 8 -11.35 3.48 5.82
CA PRO A 8 -10.52 3.88 4.69
C PRO A 8 -11.26 3.63 3.37
N ARG A 9 -11.06 4.52 2.40
CA ARG A 9 -11.58 4.34 1.04
C ARG A 9 -10.84 3.30 0.22
N LEU A 10 -9.61 2.97 0.62
CA LEU A 10 -8.74 1.99 -0.01
C LEU A 10 -7.78 1.43 1.04
N LEU A 11 -7.58 0.12 1.03
CA LEU A 11 -6.61 -0.55 1.89
C LEU A 11 -5.45 -1.09 1.04
N ILE A 12 -4.21 -0.78 1.44
CA ILE A 12 -2.99 -1.29 0.81
C ILE A 12 -2.24 -2.18 1.81
N LEU A 13 -1.95 -3.41 1.42
CA LEU A 13 -1.38 -4.44 2.29
C LEU A 13 -0.07 -5.02 1.76
N THR A 14 0.71 -5.61 2.67
CA THR A 14 2.05 -6.12 2.35
C THR A 14 2.10 -7.60 2.02
N ASP A 15 1.26 -8.39 2.69
CA ASP A 15 1.15 -9.81 2.43
C ASP A 15 -0.24 -10.31 2.83
N PRO A 16 -1.07 -10.77 1.88
CA PRO A 16 -2.38 -11.33 2.18
C PRO A 16 -2.38 -12.49 3.18
N ARG A 17 -1.26 -13.21 3.29
CA ARG A 17 -1.13 -14.33 4.23
C ARG A 17 -1.08 -13.84 5.67
N ASN A 18 -0.24 -12.84 5.94
CA ASN A 18 -0.06 -12.31 7.29
C ASN A 18 -1.19 -11.32 7.64
N ASP A 19 -1.64 -10.54 6.67
CA ASP A 19 -2.64 -9.47 6.81
C ASP A 19 -4.09 -9.97 6.58
N HIS A 20 -4.38 -11.25 6.86
CA HIS A 20 -5.69 -11.85 6.63
C HIS A 20 -6.83 -11.19 7.43
N GLN A 21 -6.54 -10.70 8.64
CA GLN A 21 -7.53 -10.03 9.48
C GLN A 21 -8.05 -8.72 8.86
N PRO A 22 -7.20 -7.73 8.52
CA PRO A 22 -7.68 -6.49 7.90
C PRO A 22 -8.31 -6.73 6.52
N ILE A 23 -7.93 -7.79 5.80
CA ILE A 23 -8.61 -8.20 4.55
C ILE A 23 -10.06 -8.60 4.81
N MET A 24 -10.31 -9.42 5.84
CA MET A 24 -11.68 -9.82 6.17
C MET A 24 -12.52 -8.64 6.67
N GLU A 25 -11.93 -7.76 7.48
CA GLU A 25 -12.60 -6.54 7.94
C GLU A 25 -12.92 -5.59 6.78
N ALA A 26 -12.00 -5.42 5.83
CA ALA A 26 -12.23 -4.64 4.62
C ALA A 26 -13.32 -5.24 3.73
N ALA A 27 -13.35 -6.57 3.58
CA ALA A 27 -14.39 -7.27 2.83
C ALA A 27 -15.78 -7.08 3.46
N LEU A 28 -15.88 -7.05 4.80
CA LEU A 28 -17.13 -6.75 5.50
C LEU A 28 -17.57 -5.29 5.30
N GLY A 29 -16.61 -4.36 5.21
CA GLY A 29 -16.84 -2.94 4.97
C GLY A 29 -17.04 -2.52 3.51
N ASN A 30 -16.99 -3.47 2.55
CA ASN A 30 -16.95 -3.18 1.11
C ASN A 30 -15.83 -2.20 0.72
N ILE A 31 -14.68 -2.29 1.40
CA ILE A 31 -13.52 -1.44 1.14
C ILE A 31 -12.64 -2.13 0.09
N PRO A 32 -12.27 -1.45 -1.00
CA PRO A 32 -11.40 -2.04 -2.00
C PRO A 32 -9.99 -2.29 -1.44
N THR A 33 -9.42 -3.45 -1.76
CA THR A 33 -8.14 -3.92 -1.23
C THR A 33 -7.09 -4.13 -2.33
N ILE A 34 -5.91 -3.57 -2.12
CA ILE A 34 -4.72 -3.78 -2.94
C ILE A 34 -3.65 -4.43 -2.07
N ALA A 35 -3.01 -5.49 -2.57
CA ALA A 35 -1.97 -6.16 -1.80
C ALA A 35 -0.75 -6.50 -2.66
N PHE A 36 0.43 -6.46 -2.03
CA PHE A 36 1.64 -7.08 -2.60
C PHE A 36 1.58 -8.59 -2.37
N CYS A 37 1.67 -9.36 -3.46
CA CYS A 37 1.50 -10.81 -3.43
C CYS A 37 2.78 -11.50 -3.88
N ASP A 38 3.25 -12.48 -3.11
CA ASP A 38 4.21 -13.47 -3.60
C ASP A 38 3.44 -14.65 -4.25
N THR A 39 4.15 -15.55 -4.90
CA THR A 39 3.63 -16.75 -5.55
C THR A 39 2.83 -17.67 -4.61
N ASP A 40 3.07 -17.61 -3.31
CA ASP A 40 2.41 -18.39 -2.27
C ASP A 40 1.34 -17.60 -1.46
N SER A 41 1.09 -16.33 -1.79
CA SER A 41 0.11 -15.49 -1.10
C SER A 41 -1.33 -15.78 -1.56
N PRO A 42 -2.29 -16.00 -0.62
CA PRO A 42 -3.68 -16.22 -0.98
C PRO A 42 -4.35 -14.92 -1.47
N MET A 43 -4.88 -14.90 -2.69
CA MET A 43 -5.54 -13.70 -3.26
C MET A 43 -7.05 -13.66 -3.00
N ARG A 44 -7.54 -14.26 -1.91
CA ARG A 44 -8.97 -14.21 -1.57
C ARG A 44 -9.30 -12.84 -0.98
N TYR A 45 -10.36 -12.20 -1.47
CA TYR A 45 -10.79 -10.86 -1.05
C TYR A 45 -9.73 -9.77 -1.28
N VAL A 46 -8.82 -10.00 -2.22
CA VAL A 46 -7.87 -9.01 -2.74
C VAL A 46 -8.36 -8.61 -4.12
N ASP A 47 -8.72 -7.35 -4.32
CA ASP A 47 -9.24 -6.88 -5.62
C ASP A 47 -8.10 -6.71 -6.63
N ILE A 48 -6.96 -6.17 -6.18
CA ILE A 48 -5.78 -5.94 -7.03
C ILE A 48 -4.54 -6.52 -6.33
N GLY A 49 -4.00 -7.59 -6.91
CA GLY A 49 -2.73 -8.18 -6.48
C GLY A 49 -1.56 -7.64 -7.30
N ILE A 50 -0.58 -7.02 -6.64
CA ILE A 50 0.68 -6.61 -7.26
C ILE A 50 1.71 -7.72 -7.01
N PRO A 51 2.12 -8.47 -8.04
CA PRO A 51 3.11 -9.53 -7.88
C PRO A 51 4.46 -8.91 -7.48
N ALA A 52 4.93 -9.21 -6.28
CA ALA A 52 6.15 -8.64 -5.76
C ALA A 52 6.80 -9.53 -4.70
N ASN A 53 8.11 -9.40 -4.55
CA ASN A 53 8.84 -10.09 -3.49
C ASN A 53 8.66 -9.32 -2.17
N ASN A 54 7.66 -9.71 -1.39
CA ASN A 54 7.37 -9.17 -0.06
C ASN A 54 8.29 -9.72 1.04
N LYS A 55 9.19 -10.65 0.72
CA LYS A 55 10.19 -11.22 1.65
C LYS A 55 11.39 -10.28 1.79
N GLY A 56 11.31 -9.37 2.76
CA GLY A 56 12.43 -8.54 3.23
C GLY A 56 12.13 -7.03 3.25
N LYS A 57 12.59 -6.35 4.31
CA LYS A 57 12.28 -4.94 4.58
C LYS A 57 12.73 -3.98 3.47
N HIS A 58 13.89 -4.24 2.86
CA HIS A 58 14.43 -3.39 1.80
C HIS A 58 13.58 -3.45 0.52
N ARG A 59 13.11 -4.66 0.15
CA ARG A 59 12.28 -4.88 -1.05
C ARG A 59 10.93 -4.21 -0.91
N LEU A 60 10.28 -4.38 0.24
CA LEU A 60 9.03 -3.68 0.57
C LEU A 60 9.20 -2.16 0.54
N GLY A 61 10.29 -1.63 1.11
CA GLY A 61 10.59 -0.20 1.08
C GLY A 61 10.65 0.35 -0.35
N VAL A 62 11.32 -0.36 -1.27
CA VAL A 62 11.39 0.03 -2.68
C VAL A 62 10.00 -0.02 -3.35
N LEU A 63 9.18 -1.02 -3.07
CA LEU A 63 7.83 -1.15 -3.63
C LEU A 63 6.93 0.01 -3.22
N PHE A 64 6.90 0.33 -1.91
CA PHE A 64 6.14 1.46 -1.41
C PHE A 64 6.67 2.80 -1.94
N TRP A 65 7.99 2.93 -2.08
CA TRP A 65 8.59 4.13 -2.67
C TRP A 65 8.19 4.31 -4.13
N LEU A 66 8.19 3.23 -4.93
CA LEU A 66 7.78 3.29 -6.32
C LEU A 66 6.29 3.63 -6.46
N LEU A 67 5.45 3.02 -5.63
CA LEU A 67 4.01 3.30 -5.61
C LEU A 67 3.74 4.75 -5.23
N ALA A 68 4.36 5.25 -4.16
CA ALA A 68 4.30 6.65 -3.76
C ALA A 68 4.78 7.58 -4.88
N ARG A 69 5.82 7.15 -5.62
CA ARG A 69 6.35 7.93 -6.72
C ARG A 69 5.38 8.07 -7.87
N MET A 70 4.78 6.96 -8.30
CA MET A 70 3.78 6.95 -9.36
C MET A 70 2.56 7.81 -8.97
N VAL A 71 2.09 7.72 -7.73
CA VAL A 71 0.94 8.51 -7.25
C VAL A 71 1.23 10.01 -7.31
N GLN A 72 2.39 10.47 -6.86
CA GLN A 72 2.74 11.90 -6.91
C GLN A 72 3.01 12.40 -8.33
N GLN A 73 3.52 11.54 -9.22
CA GLN A 73 3.63 11.86 -10.65
C GLN A 73 2.25 12.02 -11.29
N MET A 74 1.31 11.13 -11.01
CA MET A 74 -0.07 11.24 -11.51
C MET A 74 -0.81 12.45 -10.95
N ARG A 75 -0.46 12.90 -9.73
CA ARG A 75 -0.99 14.12 -9.11
C ARG A 75 -0.30 15.41 -9.59
N GLY A 76 0.72 15.32 -10.45
CA GLY A 76 1.45 16.47 -10.97
C GLY A 76 2.39 17.14 -9.97
N VAL A 77 2.63 16.54 -8.79
CA VAL A 77 3.58 17.06 -7.79
C VAL A 77 5.01 16.90 -8.30
N ILE A 78 5.28 15.82 -9.04
CA ILE A 78 6.63 15.49 -9.53
C ILE A 78 6.62 15.26 -11.02
N ALA A 79 7.55 15.91 -11.71
CA ALA A 79 7.68 15.80 -13.15
C ALA A 79 8.18 14.40 -13.57
N PRO A 80 7.79 13.92 -14.78
CA PRO A 80 8.34 12.70 -15.35
C PRO A 80 9.86 12.82 -15.52
N GLY A 81 10.61 11.78 -15.16
CA GLY A 81 12.07 11.76 -15.31
C GLY A 81 12.86 12.53 -14.24
N HIS A 82 12.20 13.31 -13.37
CA HIS A 82 12.89 13.94 -12.25
C HIS A 82 13.32 12.89 -11.22
N LYS A 83 14.56 12.98 -10.75
CA LYS A 83 15.08 12.12 -9.70
C LYS A 83 14.46 12.56 -8.39
N TRP A 84 13.84 11.62 -7.69
CA TRP A 84 13.16 11.91 -6.44
C TRP A 84 14.17 11.81 -5.29
N ASP A 85 14.49 12.93 -4.64
CA ASP A 85 15.54 13.00 -3.61
C ASP A 85 15.14 12.48 -2.22
N SER A 86 13.85 12.28 -1.94
CA SER A 86 13.40 11.60 -0.73
C SER A 86 13.86 10.13 -0.69
N MET A 87 14.52 9.78 0.41
CA MET A 87 15.09 8.46 0.66
C MET A 87 14.02 7.36 0.67
N VAL A 88 14.38 6.19 0.12
CA VAL A 88 13.50 5.00 -0.05
C VAL A 88 12.81 4.55 1.25
N LEU A 89 13.36 4.90 2.42
CA LEU A 89 12.90 4.42 3.71
C LEU A 89 12.25 5.47 4.60
N THR A 90 11.98 6.69 4.11
CA THR A 90 11.38 7.71 4.98
C THR A 90 9.91 7.36 5.23
N LEU A 91 9.62 6.79 6.41
CA LEU A 91 8.27 6.41 6.88
C LEU A 91 7.25 7.55 6.73
N LEU A 92 7.69 8.81 6.83
CA LEU A 92 6.87 10.00 6.59
C LEU A 92 6.27 10.04 5.19
N THR A 93 7.02 9.68 4.14
CA THR A 93 6.50 9.67 2.75
C THR A 93 5.42 8.61 2.56
N VAL A 94 5.58 7.43 3.17
CA VAL A 94 4.61 6.33 3.09
C VAL A 94 3.32 6.71 3.82
N LEU A 95 3.44 7.28 5.03
CA LEU A 95 2.29 7.79 5.78
C LEU A 95 1.56 8.91 5.03
N PHE A 96 2.30 9.84 4.41
CA PHE A 96 1.70 10.91 3.61
C PHE A 96 0.94 10.34 2.40
N VAL A 97 1.53 9.43 1.63
CA VAL A 97 0.85 8.85 0.46
C VAL A 97 -0.36 8.01 0.86
N VAL A 98 -0.26 7.18 1.89
CA VAL A 98 -1.39 6.38 2.38
C VAL A 98 -2.52 7.31 2.86
N TYR A 99 -2.21 8.32 3.67
CA TYR A 99 -3.21 9.32 4.11
C TYR A 99 -3.87 10.03 2.93
N TYR A 100 -3.07 10.48 1.95
CA TYR A 100 -3.57 11.17 0.76
C TYR A 100 -4.33 10.29 -0.22
N ILE A 101 -4.16 8.97 -0.17
CA ILE A 101 -4.97 8.01 -0.95
C ILE A 101 -6.28 7.70 -0.22
N SER A 102 -6.27 7.73 1.11
CA SER A 102 -7.45 7.47 1.95
C SER A 102 -8.39 8.67 2.12
N VAL A 103 -7.90 9.92 2.00
CA VAL A 103 -8.69 11.17 1.97
C VAL A 103 -9.06 11.54 0.53
#